data_AF-A0AAE4D8V2-F1
#
_entry.id   AF-A0AAE4D8V2-F1
#
_cell.length_a   1.000
_cell.length_b   1.000
_cell.length_c   1.000
_cell.angle_alpha   90.00
_cell.angle_beta   90.00
_cell.angle_gamma   90.00
#
_symmetry.space_group_name_H-M   'P 1'
#
loop_
_entity.id
_entity.type
_entity.pdbx_description
1 polymer ?
#
loop_
_entity_poly.entity_id
_entity_poly.type
_entity_poly.pdbx_seq_one_letter_code
_entity_poly.pdbx_strand_id
1 'polypeptide(L)'
;ASIANREFERLIYGKDSSYGRMMEYETIDAVTRDDLVQRHEEAFKGSNMMVGIVGDFDKEEMQAKLERAFGALPAGSAISLLPPEIDYEFKSTVNLIDKPDVNQSYVLMGHIGGLRSNPDYAELQVMNQVLSGGFSGRLFQVVRTDLGLAYSVFGAYTSGTLYEGQFYTGVMTKSSTTAQAIDAIREEVERIQAEPVSEEELQKTKDQFLNSLVFRYDSRAKVLNQRLSNEYAGLPQDAFDELIEEIKAVSIEDVQRVAKEYLRPDALQILVVGNAEELGDQLEKYGEVNQIDITIPTPSDDAAESTESGDAAGGAEWFGRMTQAILPGGSIQGALRTKATTEVQTPQGPTELPVTNTIDLDAMKVTSDIETPAGTMKIEITENSGSQSFGAQSMAMSAEQVEQAWQELYATPTWMALHADNYTAEYLGETEEGLIRIRTSADMLNASVEVHLDPETALPVMTSMRSFNAQMGANVTTESDYSDWQEADGVLQAYARETRVEGNPQSSTVMQSHSVE
;
A
#
# COMPACT_ATOMS: atom_id res chain seq x y z
N ALA A 1 5.81 8.01 3.82
CA ALA A 1 4.69 8.89 4.24
C ALA A 1 3.39 8.09 4.42
N SER A 2 2.83 7.46 3.36
CA SER A 2 1.59 6.66 3.47
C SER A 2 1.68 5.56 4.54
N ILE A 3 2.74 4.74 4.51
CA ILE A 3 3.02 3.70 5.52
C ILE A 3 3.05 4.30 6.94
N ALA A 4 3.81 5.38 7.14
CA ALA A 4 3.94 6.03 8.44
C ALA A 4 2.60 6.51 8.98
N ASN A 5 1.78 7.20 8.17
CA ASN A 5 0.48 7.70 8.61
C ASN A 5 -0.46 6.56 9.02
N ARG A 6 -0.53 5.51 8.19
CA ARG A 6 -1.38 4.33 8.43
C ARG A 6 -1.01 3.63 9.75
N GLU A 7 0.27 3.32 9.95
CA GLU A 7 0.70 2.63 11.17
C GLU A 7 0.66 3.55 12.39
N PHE A 8 0.88 4.85 12.23
CA PHE A 8 0.75 5.81 13.33
C PHE A 8 -0.71 5.93 13.81
N GLU A 9 -1.69 5.96 12.90
CA GLU A 9 -3.11 5.90 13.28
C GLU A 9 -3.44 4.64 14.08
N ARG A 10 -2.90 3.47 13.69
CA ARG A 10 -3.06 2.21 14.44
C ARG A 10 -2.41 2.24 15.81
N LEU A 11 -1.23 2.83 15.93
CA LEU A 11 -0.55 2.98 17.21
C LEU A 11 -1.39 3.84 18.17
N ILE A 12 -1.98 4.93 17.66
CA ILE A 12 -2.76 5.89 18.45
C ILE A 12 -4.14 5.34 18.79
N TYR A 13 -4.94 4.92 17.81
CA TYR A 13 -6.33 4.52 18.04
C TYR A 13 -6.50 3.04 18.40
N GLY A 14 -5.46 2.23 18.21
CA GLY A 14 -5.51 0.78 18.36
C GLY A 14 -5.99 0.07 17.09
N LYS A 15 -5.42 -1.09 16.82
CA LYS A 15 -5.74 -1.92 15.63
C LYS A 15 -7.19 -2.38 15.57
N ASP A 16 -7.85 -2.51 16.73
CA ASP A 16 -9.22 -3.00 16.84
C ASP A 16 -10.26 -1.85 16.76
N SER A 17 -9.80 -0.60 16.73
CA SER A 17 -10.65 0.58 16.56
C SER A 17 -11.04 0.77 15.10
N SER A 18 -12.25 1.32 14.87
CA SER A 18 -12.68 1.76 13.54
C SER A 18 -11.74 2.78 12.89
N TYR A 19 -10.95 3.49 13.70
CA TYR A 19 -9.98 4.49 13.25
C TYR A 19 -8.58 3.94 12.96
N GLY A 20 -8.31 2.70 13.40
CA GLY A 20 -7.08 1.97 13.07
C GLY A 20 -7.31 0.88 12.02
N ARG A 21 -8.48 0.83 11.37
CA ARG A 21 -8.77 -0.19 10.36
C ARG A 21 -7.90 0.01 9.11
N MET A 22 -7.31 -1.09 8.66
CA MET A 22 -6.52 -1.14 7.44
C MET A 22 -7.29 -1.89 6.36
N MET A 23 -7.20 -1.39 5.11
CA MET A 23 -7.68 -2.12 3.95
C MET A 23 -6.57 -3.07 3.47
N GLU A 24 -6.89 -4.35 3.46
CA GLU A 24 -6.05 -5.46 2.98
C GLU A 24 -6.83 -6.29 1.96
N TYR A 25 -6.15 -7.11 1.17
CA TYR A 25 -6.80 -7.96 0.16
C TYR A 25 -7.92 -8.81 0.77
N GLU A 26 -7.66 -9.51 1.88
CA GLU A 26 -8.66 -10.31 2.59
C GLU A 26 -9.90 -9.48 2.97
N THR A 27 -9.70 -8.27 3.50
CA THR A 27 -10.82 -7.41 3.92
C THR A 27 -11.66 -6.91 2.74
N ILE A 28 -11.05 -6.75 1.57
CA ILE A 28 -11.74 -6.32 0.34
C ILE A 28 -12.49 -7.51 -0.26
N ASP A 29 -11.85 -8.67 -0.35
CA ASP A 29 -12.41 -9.90 -0.90
C ASP A 29 -13.58 -10.44 -0.05
N ALA A 30 -13.55 -10.18 1.26
CA ALA A 30 -14.65 -10.49 2.17
C ALA A 30 -15.92 -9.65 1.92
N VAL A 31 -15.83 -8.53 1.19
CA VAL A 31 -16.99 -7.67 0.91
C VAL A 31 -17.84 -8.29 -0.20
N THR A 32 -19.05 -8.70 0.15
CA THR A 32 -20.02 -9.23 -0.81
C THR A 32 -20.90 -8.13 -1.39
N ARG A 33 -21.56 -8.43 -2.52
CA ARG A 33 -22.60 -7.56 -3.07
C ARG A 33 -23.73 -7.32 -2.05
N ASP A 34 -24.09 -8.34 -1.28
CA ASP A 34 -25.19 -8.25 -0.33
C ASP A 34 -24.83 -7.34 0.85
N ASP A 35 -23.56 -7.31 1.28
CA ASP A 35 -23.08 -6.33 2.26
C ASP A 35 -23.25 -4.89 1.74
N LEU A 36 -22.93 -4.64 0.46
CA LEU A 36 -23.11 -3.33 -0.16
C LEU A 36 -24.58 -2.93 -0.26
N VAL A 37 -25.45 -3.86 -0.64
CA VAL A 37 -26.91 -3.63 -0.71
C VAL A 37 -27.47 -3.35 0.67
N GLN A 38 -27.14 -4.17 1.67
CA GLN A 38 -27.57 -3.97 3.04
C GLN A 38 -27.08 -2.62 3.57
N ARG A 39 -25.79 -2.32 3.40
CA ARG A 39 -25.22 -1.03 3.82
C ARG A 39 -25.92 0.13 3.15
N HIS A 40 -26.25 0.02 1.87
CA HIS A 40 -27.01 1.04 1.14
C HIS A 40 -28.42 1.23 1.73
N GLU A 41 -29.17 0.14 1.92
CA GLU A 41 -30.51 0.17 2.52
C GLU A 41 -30.52 0.75 3.93
N GLU A 42 -29.45 0.52 4.70
CA GLU A 42 -29.28 1.07 6.04
C GLU A 42 -28.90 2.55 6.00
N ALA A 43 -27.85 2.94 5.26
CA ALA A 43 -27.31 4.30 5.30
C ALA A 43 -28.19 5.33 4.57
N PHE A 44 -28.68 5.00 3.37
CA PHE A 44 -29.27 5.95 2.43
C PHE A 44 -30.76 6.16 2.72
N LYS A 45 -31.03 6.68 3.91
CA LYS A 45 -32.36 7.05 4.41
C LYS A 45 -32.51 8.56 4.48
N GLY A 46 -33.73 9.06 4.32
CA GLY A 46 -34.02 10.51 4.39
C GLY A 46 -33.56 11.14 5.70
N SER A 47 -33.65 10.42 6.83
CA SER A 47 -33.20 10.86 8.15
C SER A 47 -31.67 10.98 8.30
N ASN A 48 -30.89 10.42 7.37
CA ASN A 48 -29.42 10.44 7.39
C ASN A 48 -28.83 11.34 6.29
N MET A 49 -29.69 12.10 5.59
CA MET A 49 -29.28 12.90 4.43
C MET A 49 -29.48 14.39 4.71
N MET A 50 -28.46 15.18 4.38
CA MET A 50 -28.50 16.62 4.43
C MET A 50 -28.15 17.16 3.04
N VAL A 51 -29.04 17.99 2.48
CA VAL A 51 -28.86 18.59 1.14
C VAL A 51 -28.71 20.09 1.29
N GLY A 52 -27.55 20.62 0.90
CA GLY A 52 -27.33 22.05 0.79
C GLY A 52 -27.30 22.51 -0.65
N ILE A 53 -27.89 23.68 -0.91
CA ILE A 53 -27.94 24.29 -2.24
C ILE A 53 -27.66 25.77 -2.12
N VAL A 54 -26.79 26.28 -3.00
CA VAL A 54 -26.45 27.70 -3.08
C VAL A 54 -26.38 28.11 -4.54
N GLY A 55 -27.05 29.21 -4.90
CA GLY A 55 -27.15 29.63 -6.28
C GLY A 55 -28.27 30.65 -6.49
N ASP A 56 -28.57 30.91 -7.76
CA ASP A 56 -29.67 31.78 -8.19
C ASP A 56 -30.85 30.90 -8.61
N PHE A 57 -31.83 30.74 -7.72
CA PHE A 57 -33.02 29.94 -7.95
C PHE A 57 -34.19 30.43 -7.09
N ASP A 58 -35.40 30.17 -7.57
CA ASP A 58 -36.62 30.33 -6.78
C ASP A 58 -36.72 29.21 -5.73
N LYS A 59 -37.03 29.57 -4.48
CA LYS A 59 -36.98 28.66 -3.34
C LYS A 59 -38.07 27.59 -3.46
N GLU A 60 -39.29 28.00 -3.78
CA GLU A 60 -40.46 27.13 -3.88
C GLU A 60 -40.29 26.13 -5.05
N GLU A 61 -39.82 26.60 -6.20
CA GLU A 61 -39.51 25.72 -7.34
C GLU A 61 -38.39 24.72 -7.02
N MET A 62 -37.34 25.17 -6.33
CA MET A 62 -36.23 24.29 -5.93
C MET A 62 -36.69 23.24 -4.92
N GLN A 63 -37.46 23.64 -3.92
CA GLN A 63 -38.05 22.70 -2.96
C GLN A 63 -38.88 21.64 -3.67
N ALA A 64 -39.76 22.03 -4.60
CA ALA A 64 -40.54 21.08 -5.37
C ALA A 64 -39.69 20.15 -6.27
N LYS A 65 -38.52 20.60 -6.75
CA LYS A 65 -37.56 19.74 -7.48
C LYS A 65 -36.91 18.72 -6.55
N LEU A 66 -36.52 19.13 -5.34
CA LEU A 66 -35.92 18.24 -4.33
C LEU A 66 -36.90 17.20 -3.82
N GLU A 67 -38.14 17.61 -3.52
CA GLU A 67 -39.21 16.69 -3.11
C GLU A 67 -39.45 15.63 -4.20
N ARG A 68 -39.42 16.01 -5.48
CA ARG A 68 -39.52 15.06 -6.59
C ARG A 68 -38.29 14.15 -6.73
N ALA A 69 -37.09 14.67 -6.51
CA ALA A 69 -35.85 13.92 -6.67
C ALA A 69 -35.64 12.91 -5.52
N PHE A 70 -35.96 13.31 -4.29
CA PHE A 70 -35.62 12.56 -3.08
C PHE A 70 -36.84 12.00 -2.33
N GLY A 71 -38.07 12.37 -2.72
CA GLY A 71 -39.29 11.96 -2.00
C GLY A 71 -39.59 10.46 -2.03
N ALA A 72 -38.93 9.70 -2.93
CA ALA A 72 -39.02 8.24 -2.95
C ALA A 72 -38.08 7.56 -1.93
N LEU A 73 -37.12 8.28 -1.34
CA LEU A 73 -36.24 7.72 -0.34
C LEU A 73 -37.03 7.38 0.93
N PRO A 74 -36.84 6.17 1.50
CA PRO A 74 -37.43 5.84 2.79
C PRO A 74 -37.00 6.85 3.84
N ALA A 75 -37.96 7.39 4.61
CA ALA A 75 -37.66 8.34 5.68
C ALA A 75 -36.65 7.76 6.69
N GLY A 76 -36.87 6.51 7.12
CA GLY A 76 -35.95 5.78 7.99
C GLY A 76 -35.85 6.32 9.40
N SER A 77 -34.94 5.73 10.19
CA SER A 77 -34.53 6.24 11.49
C SER A 77 -33.08 6.72 11.39
N ALA A 78 -32.75 7.78 12.14
CA ALA A 78 -31.37 8.24 12.26
C ALA A 78 -30.48 7.07 12.72
N ILE A 79 -29.37 6.84 12.01
CA ILE A 79 -28.35 5.89 12.46
C ILE A 79 -27.39 6.65 13.37
N SER A 80 -27.19 6.15 14.59
CA SER A 80 -26.06 6.57 15.40
C SER A 80 -24.81 5.88 14.86
N LEU A 81 -23.97 6.65 14.18
CA LEU A 81 -22.62 6.24 13.78
C LEU A 81 -21.58 6.69 14.80
N LEU A 82 -22.00 6.88 16.07
CA LEU A 82 -21.03 7.22 17.10
C LEU A 82 -20.04 6.07 17.19
N PRO A 83 -18.74 6.35 16.97
CA PRO A 83 -17.73 5.33 17.17
C PRO A 83 -17.75 4.84 18.62
N PRO A 84 -17.23 3.63 18.88
CA PRO A 84 -16.91 3.26 20.25
C PRO A 84 -15.94 4.29 20.85
N GLU A 85 -16.05 4.51 22.16
CA GLU A 85 -15.04 5.30 22.89
C GLU A 85 -13.67 4.68 22.67
N ILE A 86 -12.66 5.54 22.46
CA ILE A 86 -11.28 5.11 22.31
C ILE A 86 -10.73 4.87 23.71
N ASP A 87 -10.45 3.62 24.05
CA ASP A 87 -9.69 3.29 25.26
C ASP A 87 -8.22 3.60 25.03
N TYR A 88 -7.82 4.85 25.32
CA TYR A 88 -6.46 5.33 25.09
C TYR A 88 -5.65 5.39 26.39
N GLU A 89 -4.50 4.71 26.39
CA GLU A 89 -3.46 4.85 27.40
C GLU A 89 -2.30 5.69 26.86
N PHE A 90 -1.92 6.75 27.60
CA PHE A 90 -0.72 7.52 27.31
C PHE A 90 0.52 6.66 27.58
N LYS A 91 1.14 6.19 26.50
CA LYS A 91 2.31 5.31 26.51
C LYS A 91 3.48 5.94 25.77
N SER A 92 4.69 5.61 26.23
CA SER A 92 5.92 5.87 25.50
C SER A 92 6.38 4.59 24.82
N THR A 93 6.45 4.61 23.49
CA THR A 93 6.88 3.46 22.69
C THR A 93 7.79 3.92 21.56
N VAL A 94 8.76 3.10 21.20
CA VAL A 94 9.62 3.33 20.03
C VAL A 94 9.33 2.25 19.02
N ASN A 95 9.01 2.65 17.80
CA ASN A 95 8.59 1.74 16.74
C ASN A 95 9.39 2.03 15.47
N LEU A 96 9.87 0.98 14.83
CA LEU A 96 10.64 1.04 13.58
C LEU A 96 9.96 0.18 12.52
N ILE A 97 9.87 0.73 11.32
CA ILE A 97 9.53 0.02 10.10
C ILE A 97 10.77 0.09 9.22
N ASP A 98 11.43 -1.05 9.03
CA ASP A 98 12.61 -1.12 8.16
C ASP A 98 12.20 -0.98 6.69
N LYS A 99 12.86 -0.06 6.01
CA LYS A 99 12.63 0.25 4.61
C LYS A 99 13.99 0.48 3.95
N PRO A 100 14.72 -0.58 3.55
CA PRO A 100 16.13 -0.47 3.13
C PRO A 100 16.31 0.34 1.83
N ASP A 101 15.26 0.49 1.03
CA ASP A 101 15.24 1.24 -0.24
C ASP A 101 15.07 2.77 -0.07
N VAL A 102 15.03 3.30 1.17
CA VAL A 102 14.99 4.75 1.42
C VAL A 102 16.26 5.27 2.09
N ASN A 103 16.65 6.50 1.74
CA ASN A 103 17.83 7.20 2.29
C ASN A 103 17.48 8.29 3.32
N GLN A 104 16.20 8.43 3.64
CA GLN A 104 15.68 9.38 4.62
C GLN A 104 14.70 8.66 5.54
N SER A 105 14.78 9.00 6.83
CA SER A 105 13.79 8.58 7.81
C SER A 105 12.60 9.50 7.81
N TYR A 106 11.40 8.92 7.78
CA TYR A 106 10.13 9.59 8.01
C TYR A 106 9.67 9.28 9.43
N VAL A 107 9.68 10.29 10.29
CA VAL A 107 9.33 10.14 11.70
C VAL A 107 7.96 10.75 11.95
N LEU A 108 7.13 10.06 12.72
CA LEU A 108 5.94 10.59 13.37
C LEU A 108 6.05 10.33 14.87
N MET A 109 5.72 11.30 15.70
CA MET A 109 5.58 11.07 17.13
C MET A 109 4.47 11.90 17.74
N GLY A 110 3.74 11.31 18.68
CA GLY A 110 2.55 11.94 19.22
C GLY A 110 1.73 11.04 20.13
N HIS A 111 0.52 11.51 20.43
CA HIS A 111 -0.45 10.86 21.30
C HIS A 111 -1.89 11.24 20.89
N ILE A 112 -2.90 10.70 21.58
CA ILE A 112 -4.30 11.08 21.35
C ILE A 112 -4.49 12.59 21.56
N GLY A 113 -5.27 13.22 20.69
CA GLY A 113 -5.59 14.65 20.74
C GLY A 113 -6.86 14.92 21.53
N GLY A 114 -7.63 15.93 21.09
CA GLY A 114 -8.85 16.36 21.78
C GLY A 114 -10.11 16.27 20.94
N LEU A 115 -11.23 16.67 21.53
CA LEU A 115 -12.50 16.87 20.83
C LEU A 115 -12.71 18.33 20.49
N ARG A 116 -13.44 18.61 19.39
CA ARG A 116 -13.83 19.96 18.97
C ARG A 116 -14.68 20.69 20.02
N SER A 117 -15.39 19.93 20.85
CA SER A 117 -16.22 20.41 21.96
C SER A 117 -15.43 20.77 23.22
N ASN A 118 -14.09 20.59 23.21
CA ASN A 118 -13.26 21.02 24.33
C ASN A 118 -13.38 22.55 24.51
N PRO A 119 -13.67 23.04 25.75
CA PRO A 119 -13.76 24.48 26.01
C PRO A 119 -12.46 25.25 25.72
N ASP A 120 -11.31 24.58 25.74
CA ASP A 120 -9.99 25.16 25.42
C ASP A 120 -9.65 25.10 23.92
N TYR A 121 -10.63 24.84 23.04
CA TYR A 121 -10.36 24.61 21.62
C TYR A 121 -9.63 25.80 20.97
N ALA A 122 -10.05 27.04 21.24
CA ALA A 122 -9.43 28.21 20.63
C ALA A 122 -7.96 28.37 21.08
N GLU A 123 -7.70 28.21 22.37
CA GLU A 123 -6.38 28.21 22.99
C GLU A 123 -5.49 27.12 22.38
N LEU A 124 -6.03 25.91 22.19
CA LEU A 124 -5.35 24.79 21.55
C LEU A 124 -5.01 25.09 20.08
N GLN A 125 -5.90 25.74 19.33
CA GLN A 125 -5.63 26.13 17.94
C GLN A 125 -4.52 27.18 17.85
N VAL A 126 -4.50 28.16 18.76
CA VAL A 126 -3.42 29.17 18.83
C VAL A 126 -2.10 28.51 19.23
N MET A 127 -2.09 27.68 20.27
CA MET A 127 -0.90 26.93 20.70
C MET A 127 -0.34 26.07 19.56
N ASN A 128 -1.22 25.35 18.85
CA ASN A 128 -0.83 24.57 17.68
C ASN A 128 -0.23 25.43 16.58
N GLN A 129 -0.78 26.62 16.31
CA GLN A 129 -0.24 27.52 15.30
C GLN A 129 1.12 28.11 15.72
N VAL A 130 1.37 28.37 17.01
CA VAL A 130 2.70 28.75 17.52
C VAL A 130 3.71 27.63 17.26
N LEU A 131 3.36 26.40 17.63
CA LEU A 131 4.28 25.25 17.53
C LEU A 131 4.52 24.84 16.07
N SER A 132 3.44 24.71 15.30
CA SER A 132 3.38 23.98 14.03
C SER A 132 2.77 24.77 12.86
N GLY A 133 2.69 26.10 12.96
CA GLY A 133 2.04 27.00 11.99
C GLY A 133 2.67 27.12 10.60
N GLY A 134 3.26 26.05 10.07
CA GLY A 134 4.01 26.03 8.82
C GLY A 134 5.33 26.77 8.96
N PHE A 135 5.66 27.63 7.97
CA PHE A 135 6.95 28.32 7.93
C PHE A 135 7.22 29.25 9.12
N SER A 136 6.19 29.74 9.82
CA SER A 136 6.34 30.59 11.01
C SER A 136 6.34 29.83 12.32
N GLY A 137 5.99 28.54 12.33
CA GLY A 137 5.94 27.75 13.56
C GLY A 137 7.33 27.46 14.14
N ARG A 138 7.40 27.31 15.47
CA ARG A 138 8.66 27.03 16.18
C ARG A 138 9.37 25.79 15.66
N LEU A 139 8.64 24.70 15.38
CA LEU A 139 9.22 23.47 14.81
C LEU A 139 9.96 23.73 13.50
N PHE A 140 9.36 24.53 12.61
CA PHE A 140 9.98 24.85 11.33
C PHE A 140 11.23 25.70 11.51
N GLN A 141 11.15 26.75 12.33
CA GLN A 141 12.28 27.64 12.58
C GLN A 141 13.46 26.87 13.19
N VAL A 142 13.22 26.09 14.24
CA VAL A 142 14.33 25.44 14.94
C VAL A 142 14.86 24.23 14.17
N VAL A 143 14.00 23.27 13.84
CA VAL A 143 14.46 21.98 13.30
C VAL A 143 14.96 22.12 11.86
N ARG A 144 14.28 22.95 11.04
CA ARG A 144 14.64 23.14 9.63
C ARG A 144 15.53 24.36 9.39
N THR A 145 15.21 25.53 9.94
CA THR A 145 16.01 26.75 9.64
C THR A 145 17.31 26.78 10.44
N ASP A 146 17.25 26.62 11.76
CA ASP A 146 18.41 26.83 12.64
C ASP A 146 19.34 25.62 12.65
N LEU A 147 18.80 24.41 12.79
CA LEU A 147 19.57 23.17 12.91
C LEU A 147 19.84 22.49 11.56
N GLY A 148 19.07 22.82 10.51
CA GLY A 148 19.24 22.23 9.18
C GLY A 148 19.02 20.71 9.12
N LEU A 149 18.26 20.15 10.07
CA LEU A 149 18.09 18.70 10.21
C LEU A 149 17.04 18.10 9.29
N ALA A 150 16.12 18.92 8.77
CA ALA A 150 14.91 18.44 8.12
C ALA A 150 14.68 19.08 6.75
N TYR A 151 14.26 18.27 5.78
CA TYR A 151 13.66 18.79 4.54
C TYR A 151 12.24 19.30 4.81
N SER A 152 11.48 18.54 5.61
CA SER A 152 10.14 18.88 6.06
C SER A 152 10.01 18.57 7.54
N VAL A 153 9.37 19.48 8.27
CA VAL A 153 8.95 19.30 9.65
C VAL A 153 7.56 19.92 9.80
N PHE A 154 6.69 19.24 10.51
CA PHE A 154 5.29 19.62 10.65
C PHE A 154 4.73 19.06 11.96
N GLY A 155 3.53 19.50 12.32
CA GLY A 155 2.79 18.94 13.44
C GLY A 155 1.36 19.47 13.46
N ALA A 156 0.54 18.84 14.27
CA ALA A 156 -0.82 19.28 14.52
C ALA A 156 -1.30 18.79 15.89
N TYR A 157 -2.07 19.64 16.58
CA TYR A 157 -3.03 19.21 17.58
C TYR A 157 -4.43 19.24 16.94
N THR A 158 -4.90 18.08 16.48
CA THR A 158 -6.20 17.97 15.84
C THR A 158 -7.30 17.71 16.85
N SER A 159 -8.51 18.20 16.54
CA SER A 159 -9.68 17.99 17.38
C SER A 159 -10.84 17.49 16.55
N GLY A 160 -11.19 16.22 16.72
CA GLY A 160 -12.30 15.61 16.00
C GLY A 160 -13.65 15.96 16.62
N THR A 161 -14.72 15.86 15.83
CA THR A 161 -16.08 16.13 16.31
C THR A 161 -16.73 14.90 16.91
N LEU A 162 -16.47 13.72 16.31
CA LEU A 162 -17.09 12.46 16.71
C LEU A 162 -16.21 11.60 17.63
N TYR A 163 -14.90 11.86 17.62
CA TYR A 163 -13.87 11.17 18.38
C TYR A 163 -12.66 12.09 18.53
N GLU A 164 -11.81 11.80 19.50
CA GLU A 164 -10.59 12.55 19.76
C GLU A 164 -9.69 12.56 18.53
N GLY A 165 -9.09 13.72 18.24
CA GLY A 165 -8.06 13.82 17.21
C GLY A 165 -6.73 13.23 17.66
N GLN A 166 -5.63 13.78 17.15
CA GLN A 166 -4.26 13.42 17.47
C GLN A 166 -3.45 14.67 17.76
N PHE A 167 -2.57 14.59 18.73
CA PHE A 167 -1.37 15.42 18.70
C PHE A 167 -0.28 14.63 17.99
N TYR A 168 0.33 15.21 16.96
CA TYR A 168 1.50 14.61 16.33
C TYR A 168 2.46 15.67 15.82
N THR A 169 3.72 15.29 15.74
CA THR A 169 4.78 15.99 15.03
C THR A 169 5.41 15.01 14.04
N GLY A 170 5.98 15.53 12.97
CA GLY A 170 6.63 14.70 11.97
C GLY A 170 7.79 15.39 11.30
N VAL A 171 8.76 14.60 10.85
CA VAL A 171 9.98 15.09 10.22
C VAL A 171 10.51 14.12 9.17
N MET A 172 11.01 14.68 8.07
CA MET A 172 11.80 13.95 7.08
C MET A 172 13.25 14.40 7.18
N THR A 173 14.12 13.49 7.61
CA THR A 173 15.54 13.73 7.92
C THR A 173 16.42 12.62 7.37
N LYS A 174 17.74 12.83 7.32
CA LYS A 174 18.69 11.77 6.95
C LYS A 174 18.67 10.68 8.03
N SER A 175 18.81 9.42 7.63
CA SER A 175 18.80 8.27 8.57
C SER A 175 19.80 8.44 9.72
N SER A 176 20.97 9.02 9.43
CA SER A 176 22.04 9.29 10.41
C SER A 176 21.77 10.44 11.39
N THR A 177 20.74 11.25 11.17
CA THR A 177 20.36 12.38 12.04
C THR A 177 18.96 12.21 12.65
N THR A 178 18.38 11.01 12.55
CA THR A 178 17.02 10.70 13.02
C THR A 178 16.85 10.99 14.50
N ALA A 179 17.75 10.47 15.33
CA ALA A 179 17.69 10.71 16.77
C ALA A 179 17.86 12.20 17.12
N GLN A 180 18.71 12.92 16.39
CA GLN A 180 18.91 14.36 16.63
C GLN A 180 17.64 15.17 16.27
N ALA A 181 16.96 14.81 15.19
CA ALA A 181 15.71 15.46 14.80
C ALA A 181 14.58 15.18 15.80
N ILE A 182 14.49 13.96 16.33
CA ILE A 182 13.53 13.59 17.37
C ILE A 182 13.75 14.43 18.64
N ASP A 183 14.99 14.51 19.13
CA ASP A 183 15.30 15.31 20.32
C ASP A 183 14.94 16.79 20.10
N ALA A 184 15.33 17.36 18.95
CA ALA A 184 15.04 18.76 18.66
C ALA A 184 13.53 19.06 18.67
N ILE A 185 12.69 18.17 18.14
CA ILE A 185 11.24 18.36 18.19
C ILE A 185 10.71 18.19 19.61
N ARG A 186 11.19 17.20 20.38
CA ARG A 186 10.75 17.00 21.78
C ARG A 186 11.12 18.21 22.64
N GLU A 187 12.32 18.75 22.48
CA GLU A 187 12.78 19.98 23.14
C GLU A 187 11.87 21.17 22.80
N GLU A 188 11.40 21.30 21.56
CA GLU A 188 10.46 22.37 21.19
C GLU A 188 9.08 22.22 21.84
N VAL A 189 8.59 20.99 21.96
CA VAL A 189 7.34 20.66 22.67
C VAL A 189 7.47 20.95 24.16
N GLU A 190 8.61 20.62 24.77
CA GLU A 190 8.89 20.95 26.17
C GLU A 190 9.07 22.46 26.36
N ARG A 191 9.70 23.15 25.41
CA ARG A 191 9.96 24.59 25.48
C ARG A 191 8.69 25.41 25.45
N ILE A 192 7.69 25.07 24.63
CA ILE A 192 6.40 25.78 24.65
C ILE A 192 5.65 25.60 25.99
N GLN A 193 5.92 24.52 26.72
CA GLN A 193 5.42 24.36 28.09
C GLN A 193 6.20 25.22 29.10
N ALA A 194 7.53 25.28 28.98
CA ALA A 194 8.39 25.94 29.96
C ALA A 194 8.47 27.46 29.79
N GLU A 195 8.49 27.94 28.54
CA GLU A 195 8.78 29.32 28.18
C GLU A 195 7.54 29.99 27.56
N PRO A 196 7.06 31.11 28.14
CA PRO A 196 5.94 31.85 27.56
C PRO A 196 6.26 32.34 26.14
N VAL A 197 5.24 32.34 25.27
CA VAL A 197 5.34 33.01 23.96
C VAL A 197 5.51 34.52 24.17
N SER A 198 6.21 35.17 23.26
CA SER A 198 6.29 36.63 23.30
C SER A 198 4.99 37.27 22.80
N GLU A 199 4.72 38.51 23.20
CA GLU A 199 3.56 39.27 22.71
C GLU A 199 3.57 39.38 21.17
N GLU A 200 4.75 39.61 20.58
CA GLU A 200 4.92 39.69 19.12
C GLU A 200 4.59 38.35 18.44
N GLU A 201 5.07 37.24 19.01
CA GLU A 201 4.82 35.90 18.50
C GLU A 201 3.33 35.53 18.58
N LEU A 202 2.67 35.84 19.70
CA LEU A 202 1.24 35.61 19.88
C LEU A 202 0.41 36.45 18.91
N GLN A 203 0.69 37.75 18.80
CA GLN A 203 -0.04 38.65 17.91
C GLN A 203 0.10 38.21 16.45
N LYS A 204 1.33 37.91 16.01
CA LYS A 204 1.59 37.40 14.66
C LYS A 204 0.86 36.10 14.39
N THR A 205 0.84 35.19 15.37
CA THR A 205 0.13 33.91 15.28
C THR A 205 -1.37 34.12 15.08
N LYS A 206 -1.99 34.96 15.91
CA LYS A 206 -3.42 35.30 15.80
C LYS A 206 -3.74 35.94 14.46
N ASP A 207 -2.94 36.92 14.02
CA ASP A 207 -3.14 37.59 12.73
C ASP A 207 -3.05 36.60 11.56
N GLN A 208 -2.06 35.70 11.58
CA GLN A 208 -1.93 34.66 10.55
C GLN A 208 -3.13 33.72 10.55
N PHE A 209 -3.55 33.23 11.72
CA PHE A 209 -4.69 32.33 11.84
C PHE A 209 -5.97 33.00 11.33
N LEU A 210 -6.30 34.19 11.83
CA LEU A 210 -7.51 34.93 11.45
C LEU A 210 -7.53 35.29 9.96
N ASN A 211 -6.40 35.74 9.40
CA ASN A 211 -6.30 36.02 7.97
C ASN A 211 -6.47 34.76 7.11
N SER A 212 -6.04 33.59 7.60
CA SER A 212 -6.22 32.33 6.90
C SER A 212 -7.68 31.89 6.82
N LEU A 213 -8.50 32.26 7.83
CA LEU A 213 -9.91 31.87 7.88
C LEU A 213 -10.72 32.45 6.72
N VAL A 214 -10.35 33.62 6.19
CA VAL A 214 -11.06 34.27 5.07
C VAL A 214 -11.14 33.37 3.84
N PHE A 215 -10.08 32.60 3.55
CA PHE A 215 -10.03 31.68 2.41
C PHE A 215 -10.96 30.47 2.56
N ARG A 216 -11.48 30.19 3.76
CA ARG A 216 -12.51 29.18 3.98
C ARG A 216 -13.90 29.65 3.55
N TYR A 217 -14.09 30.94 3.28
CA TYR A 217 -15.40 31.53 2.96
C TYR A 217 -15.41 32.41 1.69
N ASP A 218 -14.35 32.36 0.89
CA ASP A 218 -14.18 33.19 -0.32
C ASP A 218 -15.11 32.84 -1.50
N SER A 219 -15.94 31.80 -1.37
CA SER A 219 -16.89 31.39 -2.41
C SER A 219 -18.17 30.82 -1.80
N ARG A 220 -19.27 30.96 -2.56
CA ARG A 220 -20.60 30.44 -2.16
C ARG A 220 -20.57 28.96 -1.79
N ALA A 221 -19.84 28.15 -2.57
CA ALA A 221 -19.71 26.71 -2.33
C ALA A 221 -19.00 26.41 -1.01
N LYS A 222 -17.90 27.11 -0.69
CA LYS A 222 -17.20 26.93 0.58
C LYS A 222 -18.05 27.37 1.77
N VAL A 223 -18.75 28.50 1.68
CA VAL A 223 -19.69 28.96 2.72
C VAL A 223 -20.75 27.90 2.99
N LEU A 224 -21.36 27.35 1.94
CA LEU A 224 -22.36 26.30 2.07
C LEU A 224 -21.76 25.04 2.72
N ASN A 225 -20.63 24.54 2.21
CA ASN A 225 -19.97 23.35 2.74
C ASN A 225 -19.59 23.48 4.20
N GLN A 226 -19.13 24.66 4.63
CA GLN A 226 -18.81 24.90 6.04
C GLN A 226 -20.05 24.90 6.92
N ARG A 227 -21.15 25.52 6.49
CA ARG A 227 -22.43 25.48 7.23
C ARG A 227 -22.98 24.07 7.35
N LEU A 228 -22.96 23.31 6.26
CA LEU A 228 -23.34 21.91 6.27
C LEU A 228 -22.45 21.11 7.21
N SER A 229 -21.12 21.29 7.14
CA SER A 229 -20.18 20.56 7.98
C SER A 229 -20.40 20.87 9.47
N ASN A 230 -20.67 22.13 9.82
CA ASN A 230 -20.98 22.53 11.20
C ASN A 230 -22.30 21.93 11.69
N GLU A 231 -23.36 21.99 10.88
CA GLU A 231 -24.66 21.39 11.21
C GLU A 231 -24.54 19.87 11.39
N TYR A 232 -23.84 19.20 10.47
CA TYR A 232 -23.55 17.76 10.54
C TYR A 232 -22.75 17.41 11.80
N ALA A 233 -21.83 18.30 12.19
CA ALA A 233 -21.03 18.20 13.40
C ALA A 233 -21.79 18.58 14.69
N GLY A 234 -23.04 19.02 14.60
CA GLY A 234 -23.81 19.48 15.76
C GLY A 234 -23.30 20.80 16.38
N LEU A 235 -22.52 21.58 15.63
CA LEU A 235 -22.02 22.87 16.07
C LEU A 235 -23.09 23.98 15.92
N PRO A 236 -23.09 24.99 16.81
CA PRO A 236 -24.04 26.09 16.71
C PRO A 236 -23.79 26.93 15.44
N GLN A 237 -24.82 27.63 14.95
CA GLN A 237 -24.75 28.38 13.69
C GLN A 237 -23.72 29.52 13.73
N ASP A 238 -23.48 30.07 14.92
CA ASP A 238 -22.52 31.12 15.25
C ASP A 238 -21.15 30.60 15.71
N ALA A 239 -20.91 29.29 15.68
CA ALA A 239 -19.63 28.68 16.09
C ALA A 239 -18.39 29.29 15.42
N PHE A 240 -18.55 29.87 14.22
CA PHE A 240 -17.47 30.56 13.54
C PHE A 240 -17.18 31.95 14.12
N ASP A 241 -18.24 32.72 14.40
CA ASP A 241 -18.11 34.05 14.99
C ASP A 241 -17.59 33.93 16.42
N GLU A 242 -18.09 32.95 17.19
CA GLU A 242 -17.58 32.59 18.51
C GLU A 242 -16.09 32.24 18.45
N LEU A 243 -15.68 31.35 17.54
CA LEU A 243 -14.27 30.97 17.38
C LEU A 243 -13.37 32.19 17.08
N ILE A 244 -13.83 33.14 16.26
CA ILE A 244 -13.04 34.35 15.97
C ILE A 244 -12.81 35.17 17.24
N GLU A 245 -13.86 35.38 18.04
CA GLU A 245 -13.75 36.16 19.27
C GLU A 245 -12.93 35.44 20.33
N GLU A 246 -13.09 34.12 20.47
CA GLU A 246 -12.27 33.29 21.35
C GLU A 246 -10.79 33.36 20.97
N ILE A 247 -10.43 33.20 19.68
CA ILE A 247 -9.05 33.31 19.19
C ILE A 247 -8.45 34.69 19.50
N LYS A 248 -9.23 35.77 19.33
CA LYS A 248 -8.76 37.12 19.67
C LYS A 248 -8.49 37.27 21.17
N ALA A 249 -9.27 36.59 22.01
CA ALA A 249 -9.17 36.67 23.47
C ALA A 249 -8.01 35.87 24.07
N VAL A 250 -7.50 34.82 23.39
CA VAL A 250 -6.43 33.93 23.91
C VAL A 250 -5.22 34.71 24.44
N SER A 251 -4.83 34.50 25.69
CA SER A 251 -3.66 35.15 26.30
C SER A 251 -2.37 34.34 26.14
N ILE A 252 -1.23 34.93 26.51
CA ILE A 252 0.06 34.21 26.58
C ILE A 252 -0.04 33.09 27.62
N GLU A 253 -0.68 33.37 28.75
CA GLU A 253 -0.90 32.43 29.84
C GLU A 253 -1.77 31.25 29.40
N ASP A 254 -2.78 31.49 28.57
CA ASP A 254 -3.63 30.43 28.01
C ASP A 254 -2.86 29.47 27.12
N VAL A 255 -2.03 30.00 26.21
CA VAL A 255 -1.17 29.18 25.34
C VAL A 255 -0.26 28.28 26.19
N GLN A 256 0.37 28.85 27.22
CA GLN A 256 1.26 28.09 28.08
C GLN A 256 0.50 27.07 28.95
N ARG A 257 -0.68 27.43 29.44
CA ARG A 257 -1.55 26.53 30.21
C ARG A 257 -1.93 25.32 29.37
N VAL A 258 -2.49 25.52 28.17
CA VAL A 258 -2.93 24.41 27.33
C VAL A 258 -1.75 23.58 26.81
N ALA A 259 -0.59 24.19 26.57
CA ALA A 259 0.62 23.43 26.25
C ALA A 259 0.98 22.44 27.38
N LYS A 260 0.95 22.89 28.64
CA LYS A 260 1.20 22.02 29.81
C LYS A 260 0.10 20.99 30.03
N GLU A 261 -1.14 21.39 29.82
CA GLU A 261 -2.31 20.57 30.13
C GLU A 261 -2.54 19.47 29.09
N TYR A 262 -2.24 19.72 27.80
CA TYR A 262 -2.61 18.80 26.72
C TYR A 262 -1.44 18.15 25.99
N LEU A 263 -0.24 18.74 25.99
CA LEU A 263 0.92 18.08 25.39
C LEU A 263 1.59 17.15 26.40
N ARG A 264 1.97 15.95 25.96
CA ARG A 264 2.66 14.93 26.76
C ARG A 264 3.98 14.52 26.09
N PRO A 265 5.04 15.36 26.17
CA PRO A 265 6.34 15.02 25.58
C PRO A 265 6.99 13.78 26.21
N ASP A 266 6.56 13.38 27.40
CA ASP A 266 6.98 12.20 28.16
C ASP A 266 6.21 10.92 27.79
N ALA A 267 5.07 11.04 27.08
CA ALA A 267 4.23 9.92 26.66
C ALA A 267 3.93 9.98 25.16
N LEU A 268 5.01 9.89 24.36
CA LEU A 268 4.95 9.87 22.91
C LEU A 268 5.13 8.46 22.37
N GLN A 269 4.27 8.08 21.44
CA GLN A 269 4.55 6.96 20.54
C GLN A 269 5.39 7.48 19.39
N ILE A 270 6.64 7.03 19.29
CA ILE A 270 7.57 7.39 18.22
C ILE A 270 7.51 6.28 17.17
N LEU A 271 7.25 6.65 15.92
CA LEU A 271 7.29 5.77 14.76
C LEU A 271 8.32 6.31 13.76
N VAL A 272 9.24 5.45 13.35
CA VAL A 272 10.23 5.74 12.32
C VAL A 272 10.05 4.76 11.16
N VAL A 273 9.91 5.30 9.95
CA VAL A 273 10.04 4.53 8.70
C VAL A 273 11.35 4.94 8.04
N GLY A 274 12.29 4.02 7.88
CA GLY A 274 13.61 4.33 7.33
C GLY A 274 14.48 3.08 7.17
N ASN A 275 15.65 3.25 6.57
CA ASN A 275 16.64 2.18 6.45
C ASN A 275 17.26 1.91 7.83
N ALA A 276 17.01 0.71 8.38
CA ALA A 276 17.46 0.32 9.72
C ALA A 276 19.00 0.24 9.81
N GLU A 277 19.67 -0.21 8.74
CA GLU A 277 21.13 -0.30 8.69
C GLU A 277 21.79 1.08 8.80
N GLU A 278 21.30 2.07 8.05
CA GLU A 278 21.81 3.45 8.13
C GLU A 278 21.46 4.15 9.45
N LEU A 279 20.35 3.77 10.07
CA LEU A 279 19.89 4.34 11.32
C LEU A 279 20.68 3.80 12.52
N GLY A 280 21.08 2.53 12.50
CA GLY A 280 21.86 1.90 13.58
C GLY A 280 21.10 1.81 14.90
N ASP A 281 21.79 2.09 16.02
CA ASP A 281 21.28 1.99 17.40
C ASP A 281 20.63 3.30 17.91
N GLN A 282 20.50 4.31 17.06
CA GLN A 282 20.05 5.66 17.42
C GLN A 282 18.73 5.70 18.21
N LEU A 283 17.81 4.75 17.97
CA LEU A 283 16.49 4.71 18.60
C LEU A 283 16.48 4.05 19.98
N GLU A 284 17.49 3.22 20.32
CA GLU A 284 17.54 2.48 21.59
C GLU A 284 17.58 3.40 22.81
N LYS A 285 18.08 4.64 22.64
CA LYS A 285 18.10 5.64 23.71
C LYS A 285 16.70 6.10 24.14
N TYR A 286 15.66 5.84 23.34
CA TYR A 286 14.27 6.17 23.66
C TYR A 286 13.51 4.99 24.30
N GLY A 287 14.12 3.80 24.35
CA GLY A 287 13.51 2.58 24.88
C GLY A 287 13.71 1.38 23.97
N GLU A 288 13.01 0.29 24.28
CA GLU A 288 12.98 -0.91 23.44
C GLU A 288 12.33 -0.60 22.08
N VAL A 289 13.04 -0.94 21.00
CA VAL A 289 12.60 -0.67 19.62
C VAL A 289 11.73 -1.83 19.14
N ASN A 290 10.43 -1.56 18.95
CA ASN A 290 9.48 -2.51 18.39
C ASN A 290 9.55 -2.47 16.87
N GLN A 291 9.85 -3.60 16.24
CA GLN A 291 9.75 -3.73 14.79
C GLN A 291 8.30 -3.92 14.38
N ILE A 292 7.80 -3.09 13.45
CA ILE A 292 6.46 -3.22 12.87
C ILE A 292 6.60 -3.86 11.49
N ASP A 293 5.98 -5.03 11.35
CA ASP A 293 5.80 -5.67 10.05
C ASP A 293 4.67 -4.97 9.28
N ILE A 294 4.98 -4.61 8.05
CA ILE A 294 4.08 -3.93 7.11
C ILE A 294 3.69 -4.81 5.92
N THR A 295 4.11 -6.08 5.94
CA THR A 295 3.75 -7.07 4.92
C THR A 295 2.25 -7.18 4.86
N ILE A 296 1.69 -7.05 3.65
CA ILE A 296 0.26 -7.23 3.41
C ILE A 296 0.08 -8.72 3.12
N PRO A 297 -0.65 -9.47 3.95
CA PRO A 297 -0.95 -10.86 3.65
C PRO A 297 -1.69 -10.95 2.32
N THR A 298 -1.22 -11.81 1.42
CA THR A 298 -2.01 -12.21 0.27
C THR A 298 -3.19 -13.05 0.76
N PRO A 299 -4.38 -12.97 0.12
CA PRO A 299 -5.49 -13.85 0.46
C PRO A 299 -5.01 -15.30 0.45
N SER A 300 -5.40 -16.08 1.46
CA SER A 300 -5.11 -17.52 1.48
C SER A 300 -5.68 -18.19 0.23
N ASP A 301 -4.99 -19.22 -0.26
CA ASP A 301 -5.37 -20.09 -1.38
C ASP A 301 -6.69 -20.87 -1.17
N ASP A 302 -7.47 -20.53 -0.16
CA ASP A 302 -8.70 -21.24 0.24
C ASP A 302 -9.76 -21.28 -0.88
N ALA A 303 -9.56 -20.55 -1.98
CA ALA A 303 -10.41 -20.61 -3.17
C ALA A 303 -9.90 -21.51 -4.32
N ALA A 304 -8.73 -22.16 -4.26
CA ALA A 304 -8.30 -23.13 -5.30
C ALA A 304 -7.21 -24.15 -4.92
N GLU A 305 -7.06 -24.55 -3.66
CA GLU A 305 -6.64 -25.94 -3.46
C GLU A 305 -7.75 -26.83 -4.03
N SER A 306 -7.51 -27.40 -5.20
CA SER A 306 -8.40 -28.44 -5.72
C SER A 306 -8.39 -29.58 -4.71
N THR A 307 -9.49 -29.73 -3.97
CA THR A 307 -9.77 -30.81 -3.00
C THR A 307 -9.68 -32.24 -3.59
N GLU A 308 -9.33 -32.36 -4.87
CA GLU A 308 -8.98 -33.60 -5.53
C GLU A 308 -7.63 -34.08 -4.97
N SER A 309 -7.68 -35.10 -4.12
CA SER A 309 -6.53 -35.87 -3.65
C SER A 309 -5.92 -36.62 -4.83
N GLY A 310 -4.65 -36.38 -5.13
CA GLY A 310 -3.93 -37.11 -6.17
C GLY A 310 -3.12 -38.30 -5.64
N ASP A 311 -2.62 -39.14 -6.54
CA ASP A 311 -1.71 -40.24 -6.23
C ASP A 311 -0.25 -39.76 -6.32
N ALA A 312 0.44 -39.69 -5.18
CA ALA A 312 1.83 -39.24 -5.11
C ALA A 312 2.81 -40.18 -5.86
N ALA A 313 2.55 -41.49 -5.89
CA ALA A 313 3.44 -42.43 -6.58
C ALA A 313 3.36 -42.26 -8.10
N GLY A 314 2.15 -42.22 -8.65
CA GLY A 314 1.92 -41.91 -10.06
C GLY A 314 2.39 -40.51 -10.44
N GLY A 315 2.22 -39.53 -9.54
CA GLY A 315 2.68 -38.16 -9.75
C GLY A 315 4.19 -38.08 -9.89
N ALA A 316 4.93 -38.69 -8.96
CA ALA A 316 6.39 -38.77 -9.02
C ALA A 316 6.88 -39.53 -10.27
N GLU A 317 6.18 -40.58 -10.70
CA GLU A 317 6.51 -41.31 -11.93
C GLU A 317 6.37 -40.42 -13.18
N TRP A 318 5.23 -39.76 -13.35
CA TRP A 318 4.97 -38.91 -14.52
C TRP A 318 5.81 -37.64 -14.52
N PHE A 319 6.04 -37.04 -13.35
CA PHE A 319 6.96 -35.92 -13.21
C PHE A 319 8.38 -36.33 -13.60
N GLY A 320 8.89 -37.47 -13.10
CA GLY A 320 10.20 -37.99 -13.48
C GLY A 320 10.34 -38.31 -14.98
N ARG A 321 9.27 -38.76 -15.63
CA ARG A 321 9.25 -38.94 -17.10
C ARG A 321 9.32 -37.60 -17.82
N MET A 322 8.57 -36.60 -17.36
CA MET A 322 8.62 -35.23 -17.90
C MET A 322 10.02 -34.63 -17.77
N THR A 323 10.64 -34.74 -16.58
CA THR A 323 11.99 -34.18 -16.37
C THR A 323 13.03 -34.88 -17.24
N GLN A 324 12.93 -36.20 -17.40
CA GLN A 324 13.81 -36.96 -18.30
C GLN A 324 13.58 -36.61 -19.78
N ALA A 325 12.34 -36.33 -20.19
CA ALA A 325 12.01 -35.91 -21.54
C ALA A 325 12.58 -34.52 -21.86
N ILE A 326 12.50 -33.58 -20.91
CA ILE A 326 13.00 -32.20 -21.08
C ILE A 326 14.53 -32.15 -20.94
N LEU A 327 15.11 -32.93 -20.04
CA LEU A 327 16.56 -33.00 -19.77
C LEU A 327 17.08 -34.44 -19.87
N PRO A 328 17.29 -34.96 -21.10
CA PRO A 328 17.79 -36.34 -21.29
C PRO A 328 19.15 -36.59 -20.62
N GLY A 329 19.98 -35.53 -20.51
CA GLY A 329 21.29 -35.56 -19.85
C GLY A 329 21.25 -35.37 -18.32
N GLY A 330 20.07 -35.10 -17.75
CA GLY A 330 19.84 -34.91 -16.31
C GLY A 330 20.20 -33.53 -15.75
N SER A 331 21.14 -32.81 -16.36
CA SER A 331 21.50 -31.44 -15.92
C SER A 331 22.19 -30.66 -17.04
N ILE A 332 22.11 -29.33 -16.99
CA ILE A 332 22.94 -28.40 -17.76
C ILE A 332 23.66 -27.46 -16.80
N GLN A 333 24.77 -26.83 -17.25
CA GLN A 333 25.56 -25.89 -16.46
C GLN A 333 25.73 -24.58 -17.24
N GLY A 334 25.99 -23.48 -16.54
CA GLY A 334 26.15 -22.17 -17.16
C GLY A 334 24.81 -21.48 -17.40
N ALA A 335 24.64 -20.87 -18.57
CA ALA A 335 23.47 -20.04 -18.86
C ALA A 335 22.60 -20.62 -19.97
N LEU A 336 21.29 -20.74 -19.72
CA LEU A 336 20.31 -21.04 -20.75
C LEU A 336 19.91 -19.75 -21.45
N ARG A 337 20.26 -19.63 -22.73
CA ARG A 337 19.91 -18.49 -23.56
C ARG A 337 18.84 -18.86 -24.58
N THR A 338 17.81 -18.04 -24.69
CA THR A 338 16.73 -18.21 -25.67
C THR A 338 16.53 -16.93 -26.49
N LYS A 339 16.18 -17.09 -27.76
CA LYS A 339 15.75 -16.00 -28.65
C LYS A 339 14.37 -16.35 -29.18
N ALA A 340 13.43 -15.43 -29.05
CA ALA A 340 12.05 -15.62 -29.47
C ALA A 340 11.46 -14.33 -30.03
N THR A 341 10.35 -14.45 -30.74
CA THR A 341 9.43 -13.35 -31.00
C THR A 341 8.18 -13.58 -30.16
N THR A 342 7.78 -12.59 -29.37
CA THR A 342 6.55 -12.64 -28.59
C THR A 342 5.56 -11.60 -29.12
N GLU A 343 4.40 -12.04 -29.57
CA GLU A 343 3.25 -11.17 -29.79
C GLU A 343 2.56 -10.92 -28.44
N VAL A 344 2.42 -9.66 -28.07
CA VAL A 344 1.68 -9.23 -26.87
C VAL A 344 0.45 -8.44 -27.26
N GLN A 345 -0.66 -8.66 -26.56
CA GLN A 345 -1.86 -7.84 -26.72
C GLN A 345 -1.67 -6.48 -26.05
N THR A 346 -1.79 -5.39 -26.80
CA THR A 346 -1.74 -4.02 -26.26
C THR A 346 -3.04 -3.27 -26.52
N PRO A 347 -3.35 -2.18 -25.80
CA PRO A 347 -4.51 -1.33 -26.09
C PRO A 347 -4.54 -0.75 -27.52
N GLN A 348 -3.40 -0.75 -28.22
CA GLN A 348 -3.23 -0.24 -29.58
C GLN A 348 -3.30 -1.36 -30.64
N GLY A 349 -3.49 -2.61 -30.21
CA GLY A 349 -3.48 -3.82 -31.03
C GLY A 349 -2.32 -4.77 -30.68
N PRO A 350 -2.29 -5.99 -31.25
CA PRO A 350 -1.19 -6.93 -31.08
C PRO A 350 0.14 -6.32 -31.56
N THR A 351 1.22 -6.56 -30.83
CA THR A 351 2.56 -6.10 -31.21
C THR A 351 3.57 -7.23 -31.03
N GLU A 352 4.34 -7.50 -32.08
CA GLU A 352 5.46 -8.46 -32.05
C GLU A 352 6.72 -7.80 -31.49
N LEU A 353 7.32 -8.43 -30.49
CA LEU A 353 8.54 -7.99 -29.82
C LEU A 353 9.58 -9.12 -29.86
N PRO A 354 10.73 -8.94 -30.54
CA PRO A 354 11.86 -9.82 -30.37
C PRO A 354 12.37 -9.77 -28.93
N VAL A 355 12.56 -10.94 -28.32
CA VAL A 355 13.05 -11.08 -26.95
C VAL A 355 14.24 -12.04 -26.92
N THR A 356 15.30 -11.64 -26.24
CA THR A 356 16.39 -12.53 -25.85
C THR A 356 16.40 -12.67 -24.34
N ASN A 357 16.19 -13.89 -23.82
CA ASN A 357 16.31 -14.18 -22.39
C ASN A 357 17.58 -14.98 -22.14
N THR A 358 18.23 -14.71 -21.01
CA THR A 358 19.34 -15.50 -20.48
C THR A 358 19.05 -15.80 -19.02
N ILE A 359 19.06 -17.08 -18.66
CA ILE A 359 18.94 -17.56 -17.29
C ILE A 359 20.31 -18.13 -16.90
N ASP A 360 21.04 -17.42 -16.06
CA ASP A 360 22.27 -17.90 -15.45
C ASP A 360 21.91 -18.76 -14.23
N LEU A 361 22.14 -20.07 -14.37
CA LEU A 361 21.74 -21.07 -13.38
C LEU A 361 22.63 -21.04 -12.13
N ASP A 362 23.88 -20.61 -12.27
CA ASP A 362 24.83 -20.55 -11.15
C ASP A 362 24.65 -19.27 -10.34
N ALA A 363 24.34 -18.15 -11.02
CA ALA A 363 24.20 -16.85 -10.38
C ALA A 363 22.76 -16.52 -9.94
N MET A 364 21.78 -17.41 -10.20
CA MET A 364 20.35 -17.14 -9.98
C MET A 364 19.95 -15.77 -10.55
N LYS A 365 20.28 -15.58 -11.84
CA LYS A 365 20.12 -14.30 -12.52
C LYS A 365 19.42 -14.46 -13.85
N VAL A 366 18.40 -13.65 -14.08
CA VAL A 366 17.65 -13.59 -15.34
C VAL A 366 17.88 -12.24 -15.99
N THR A 367 18.24 -12.24 -17.28
CA THR A 367 18.30 -11.02 -18.08
C THR A 367 17.44 -11.15 -19.33
N SER A 368 16.65 -10.13 -19.61
CA SER A 368 15.77 -10.07 -20.78
C SER A 368 16.03 -8.80 -21.58
N ASP A 369 16.43 -8.95 -22.84
CA ASP A 369 16.53 -7.87 -23.82
C ASP A 369 15.29 -7.92 -24.72
N ILE A 370 14.42 -6.92 -24.61
CA ILE A 370 13.16 -6.81 -25.36
C ILE A 370 13.27 -5.66 -26.35
N GLU A 371 13.21 -5.96 -27.64
CA GLU A 371 13.30 -4.97 -28.71
C GLU A 371 11.93 -4.33 -28.95
N THR A 372 11.78 -3.05 -28.59
CA THR A 372 10.54 -2.28 -28.82
C THR A 372 10.74 -1.25 -29.94
N PRO A 373 9.66 -0.72 -30.54
CA PRO A 373 9.77 0.36 -31.54
C PRO A 373 10.50 1.63 -31.04
N ALA A 374 10.53 1.85 -29.73
CA ALA A 374 11.17 3.02 -29.12
C ALA A 374 12.62 2.77 -28.68
N GLY A 375 13.12 1.52 -28.77
CA GLY A 375 14.44 1.11 -28.32
C GLY A 375 14.42 -0.19 -27.51
N THR A 376 15.61 -0.69 -27.14
CA THR A 376 15.76 -1.92 -26.36
C THR A 376 15.47 -1.66 -24.88
N MET A 377 14.53 -2.42 -24.35
CA MET A 377 14.23 -2.49 -22.92
C MET A 377 15.00 -3.67 -22.33
N LYS A 378 15.77 -3.43 -21.26
CA LYS A 378 16.51 -4.49 -20.57
C LYS A 378 15.91 -4.70 -19.18
N ILE A 379 15.62 -5.94 -18.85
CA ILE A 379 15.21 -6.36 -17.51
C ILE A 379 16.34 -7.22 -16.95
N GLU A 380 16.71 -6.96 -15.70
CA GLU A 380 17.66 -7.77 -14.95
C GLU A 380 17.04 -8.11 -13.61
N ILE A 381 16.95 -9.40 -13.30
CA ILE A 381 16.39 -9.93 -12.06
C ILE A 381 17.44 -10.84 -11.42
N THR A 382 17.61 -10.69 -10.12
CA THR A 382 18.42 -11.53 -9.24
C THR A 382 17.51 -12.04 -8.12
N GLU A 383 18.04 -12.89 -7.25
CA GLU A 383 17.28 -13.46 -6.12
C GLU A 383 16.57 -12.39 -5.27
N ASN A 384 17.23 -11.26 -4.98
CA ASN A 384 16.72 -10.24 -4.05
C ASN A 384 16.48 -8.85 -4.67
N SER A 385 16.69 -8.69 -5.98
CA SER A 385 16.54 -7.38 -6.62
C SER A 385 16.25 -7.49 -8.11
N GLY A 386 15.57 -6.48 -8.64
CA GLY A 386 15.29 -6.37 -10.06
C GLY A 386 15.42 -4.93 -10.55
N SER A 387 15.77 -4.77 -11.82
CA SER A 387 15.83 -3.47 -12.46
C SER A 387 15.34 -3.56 -13.90
N GLN A 388 14.71 -2.49 -14.35
CA GLN A 388 14.30 -2.29 -15.72
C GLN A 388 14.98 -1.04 -16.25
N SER A 389 15.56 -1.13 -17.44
CA SER A 389 16.23 -0.01 -18.09
C SER A 389 15.75 0.18 -19.53
N PHE A 390 15.70 1.45 -19.92
CA PHE A 390 15.32 1.87 -21.26
C PHE A 390 16.30 2.96 -21.70
N GLY A 391 17.20 2.62 -22.62
CA GLY A 391 18.34 3.49 -22.95
C GLY A 391 19.21 3.80 -21.72
N ALA A 392 19.34 5.08 -21.37
CA ALA A 392 20.12 5.53 -20.21
C ALA A 392 19.31 5.62 -18.90
N GLN A 393 17.98 5.43 -18.95
CA GLN A 393 17.12 5.49 -17.77
C GLN A 393 17.01 4.09 -17.16
N SER A 394 17.13 3.98 -15.84
CA SER A 394 16.99 2.74 -15.08
C SER A 394 16.07 2.98 -13.89
N MET A 395 15.18 2.03 -13.63
CA MET A 395 14.25 2.02 -12.51
C MET A 395 14.37 0.68 -11.79
N ALA A 396 14.38 0.72 -10.46
CA ALA A 396 14.31 -0.49 -9.64
C ALA A 396 12.89 -1.07 -9.72
N MET A 397 12.79 -2.40 -9.80
CA MET A 397 11.53 -3.13 -9.66
C MET A 397 11.14 -3.19 -8.18
N SER A 398 9.85 -3.24 -7.88
CA SER A 398 9.38 -3.51 -6.51
C SER A 398 9.67 -4.95 -6.11
N ALA A 399 9.67 -5.24 -4.80
CA ALA A 399 9.88 -6.60 -4.30
C ALA A 399 8.81 -7.57 -4.84
N GLU A 400 7.56 -7.12 -4.91
CA GLU A 400 6.44 -7.90 -5.44
C GLU A 400 6.62 -8.21 -6.94
N GLN A 401 7.16 -7.27 -7.73
CA GLN A 401 7.46 -7.51 -9.14
C GLN A 401 8.60 -8.52 -9.33
N VAL A 402 9.60 -8.50 -8.45
CA VAL A 402 10.72 -9.46 -8.45
C VAL A 402 10.20 -10.85 -8.09
N GLU A 403 9.42 -10.95 -7.02
CA GLU A 403 8.81 -12.21 -6.58
C GLU A 403 7.91 -12.80 -7.66
N GLN A 404 7.02 -12.01 -8.27
CA GLN A 404 6.15 -12.47 -9.35
C GLN A 404 6.95 -13.06 -10.52
N ALA A 405 8.04 -12.40 -10.93
CA ALA A 405 8.87 -12.89 -12.04
C ALA A 405 9.54 -14.23 -11.72
N TRP A 406 9.94 -14.45 -10.46
CA TRP A 406 10.45 -15.74 -10.00
C TRP A 406 9.36 -16.81 -9.97
N GLN A 407 8.16 -16.51 -9.44
CA GLN A 407 7.02 -17.44 -9.44
C GLN A 407 6.65 -17.90 -10.85
N GLU A 408 6.62 -16.98 -11.82
CA GLU A 408 6.37 -17.31 -13.23
C GLU A 408 7.45 -18.22 -13.83
N LEU A 409 8.73 -18.00 -13.48
CA LEU A 409 9.84 -18.84 -13.93
C LEU A 409 9.79 -20.23 -13.30
N TYR A 410 9.51 -20.31 -11.99
CA TYR A 410 9.40 -21.56 -11.24
C TYR A 410 8.27 -22.46 -11.76
N ALA A 411 7.23 -21.86 -12.34
CA ALA A 411 6.12 -22.59 -12.95
C ALA A 411 6.44 -23.13 -14.36
N THR A 412 7.59 -22.80 -14.95
CA THR A 412 7.93 -23.28 -16.30
C THR A 412 8.40 -24.74 -16.30
N PRO A 413 8.03 -25.56 -17.30
CA PRO A 413 8.46 -26.96 -17.34
C PRO A 413 9.98 -27.15 -17.37
N THR A 414 10.71 -26.26 -18.06
CA THR A 414 12.16 -26.26 -18.08
C THR A 414 12.74 -26.06 -16.67
N TRP A 415 12.22 -25.08 -15.92
CA TRP A 415 12.72 -24.82 -14.56
C TRP A 415 12.42 -26.00 -13.63
N MET A 416 11.19 -26.53 -13.69
CA MET A 416 10.79 -27.72 -12.94
C MET A 416 11.72 -28.91 -13.22
N ALA A 417 12.09 -29.13 -14.49
CA ALA A 417 13.01 -30.20 -14.85
C ALA A 417 14.43 -29.97 -14.32
N LEU A 418 14.94 -28.74 -14.38
CA LEU A 418 16.29 -28.38 -13.89
C LEU A 418 16.42 -28.53 -12.37
N HIS A 419 15.33 -28.33 -11.65
CA HIS A 419 15.28 -28.32 -10.18
C HIS A 419 14.37 -29.42 -9.64
N ALA A 420 14.30 -30.56 -10.33
CA ALA A 420 13.34 -31.64 -10.04
C ALA A 420 13.32 -32.07 -8.57
N ASP A 421 14.48 -32.07 -7.90
CA ASP A 421 14.62 -32.46 -6.49
C ASP A 421 13.89 -31.52 -5.51
N ASN A 422 13.53 -30.32 -5.95
CA ASN A 422 12.78 -29.33 -5.15
C ASN A 422 11.26 -29.44 -5.33
N TYR A 423 10.79 -30.31 -6.22
CA TYR A 423 9.37 -30.44 -6.53
C TYR A 423 8.80 -31.78 -6.04
N THR A 424 7.55 -31.73 -5.64
CA THR A 424 6.69 -32.90 -5.45
C THR A 424 5.60 -32.90 -6.50
N ALA A 425 5.06 -34.08 -6.81
CA ALA A 425 4.00 -34.21 -7.81
C ALA A 425 2.96 -35.26 -7.41
N GLU A 426 1.69 -34.97 -7.71
CA GLU A 426 0.56 -35.89 -7.54
C GLU A 426 -0.15 -36.13 -8.87
N TYR A 427 -0.50 -37.37 -9.17
CA TYR A 427 -1.27 -37.72 -10.37
C TYR A 427 -2.77 -37.50 -10.14
N LEU A 428 -3.41 -36.76 -11.04
CA LEU A 428 -4.81 -36.35 -10.94
C LEU A 428 -5.73 -37.09 -11.94
N GLY A 429 -5.22 -38.06 -12.69
CA GLY A 429 -5.98 -38.76 -13.73
C GLY A 429 -5.65 -38.30 -15.15
N GLU A 430 -6.60 -38.50 -16.06
CA GLU A 430 -6.49 -38.16 -17.47
C GLU A 430 -7.57 -37.15 -17.86
N THR A 431 -7.27 -36.25 -18.80
CA THR A 431 -8.27 -35.37 -19.41
C THR A 431 -9.21 -36.17 -20.33
N GLU A 432 -10.32 -35.57 -20.77
CA GLU A 432 -11.18 -36.19 -21.80
C GLU A 432 -10.44 -36.44 -23.12
N GLU A 433 -9.37 -35.70 -23.37
CA GLU A 433 -8.51 -35.79 -24.56
C GLU A 433 -7.36 -36.81 -24.38
N GLY A 434 -7.26 -37.45 -23.21
CA GLY A 434 -6.26 -38.47 -22.91
C GLY A 434 -4.90 -37.93 -22.46
N LEU A 435 -4.81 -36.65 -22.07
CA LEU A 435 -3.60 -36.08 -21.50
C LEU A 435 -3.48 -36.48 -20.02
N ILE A 436 -2.27 -36.77 -19.57
CA ILE A 436 -1.99 -37.07 -18.17
C ILE A 436 -1.98 -35.78 -17.36
N ARG A 437 -2.74 -35.72 -16.27
CA ARG A 437 -2.76 -34.57 -15.35
C ARG A 437 -1.89 -34.86 -14.13
N ILE A 438 -0.94 -33.98 -13.86
CA ILE A 438 -0.20 -33.96 -12.59
C ILE A 438 -0.31 -32.59 -11.93
N ARG A 439 -0.29 -32.54 -10.59
CA ARG A 439 -0.13 -31.31 -9.81
C ARG A 439 1.26 -31.28 -9.22
N THR A 440 2.04 -30.24 -9.50
CA THR A 440 3.37 -30.05 -8.93
C THR A 440 3.34 -28.98 -7.84
N SER A 441 4.20 -29.10 -6.84
CA SER A 441 4.32 -28.16 -5.72
C SER A 441 5.75 -28.13 -5.20
N ALA A 442 6.20 -26.98 -4.71
CA ALA A 442 7.55 -26.78 -4.20
C ALA A 442 7.58 -25.67 -3.14
N ASP A 443 8.52 -25.71 -2.19
CA ASP A 443 8.59 -24.73 -1.09
C ASP A 443 8.81 -23.29 -1.57
N MET A 444 9.47 -23.10 -2.72
CA MET A 444 9.68 -21.78 -3.33
C MET A 444 8.47 -21.27 -4.13
N LEU A 445 7.50 -22.14 -4.40
CA LEU A 445 6.28 -21.78 -5.13
C LEU A 445 5.19 -21.42 -4.12
N ASN A 446 4.58 -20.26 -4.31
CA ASN A 446 3.44 -19.84 -3.49
C ASN A 446 2.12 -20.43 -4.00
N ALA A 447 2.15 -21.29 -5.03
CA ALA A 447 0.98 -21.94 -5.63
C ALA A 447 1.37 -23.29 -6.26
N SER A 448 0.41 -24.23 -6.36
CA SER A 448 0.63 -25.46 -7.13
C SER A 448 0.45 -25.23 -8.64
N VAL A 449 1.18 -25.98 -9.48
CA VAL A 449 1.05 -25.93 -10.94
C VAL A 449 0.43 -27.23 -11.43
N GLU A 450 -0.70 -27.15 -12.12
CA GLU A 450 -1.26 -28.29 -12.85
C GLU A 450 -0.54 -28.41 -14.21
N VAL A 451 -0.01 -29.58 -14.53
CA VAL A 451 0.69 -29.87 -15.78
C VAL A 451 -0.05 -30.98 -16.52
N HIS A 452 -0.38 -30.74 -17.78
CA HIS A 452 -0.93 -31.73 -18.68
C HIS A 452 0.18 -32.26 -19.59
N LEU A 453 0.41 -33.56 -19.55
CA LEU A 453 1.47 -34.23 -20.30
C LEU A 453 0.88 -35.07 -21.42
N ASP A 454 1.57 -35.09 -22.55
CA ASP A 454 1.34 -36.07 -23.59
C ASP A 454 1.76 -37.48 -23.08
N PRO A 455 0.88 -38.50 -23.14
CA PRO A 455 1.16 -39.81 -22.55
C PRO A 455 2.27 -40.59 -23.26
N GLU A 456 2.59 -40.28 -24.52
CA GLU A 456 3.59 -40.99 -25.30
C GLU A 456 4.99 -40.39 -25.10
N THR A 457 5.08 -39.07 -25.12
CA THR A 457 6.34 -38.31 -25.05
C THR A 457 6.68 -37.83 -23.65
N ALA A 458 5.70 -37.80 -22.74
CA ALA A 458 5.77 -37.16 -21.43
C ALA A 458 6.11 -35.66 -21.48
N LEU A 459 6.04 -35.03 -22.66
CA LEU A 459 6.27 -33.60 -22.80
C LEU A 459 5.03 -32.82 -22.33
N PRO A 460 5.22 -31.67 -21.67
CA PRO A 460 4.13 -30.78 -21.31
C PRO A 460 3.42 -30.25 -22.55
N VAL A 461 2.09 -30.34 -22.50
CA VAL A 461 1.17 -29.74 -23.48
C VAL A 461 0.57 -28.47 -22.90
N MET A 462 0.29 -28.42 -21.60
CA MET A 462 -0.25 -27.24 -20.94
C MET A 462 0.21 -27.17 -19.47
N THR A 463 0.41 -25.96 -18.96
CA THR A 463 0.52 -25.70 -17.51
C THR A 463 -0.53 -24.68 -17.09
N SER A 464 -1.17 -24.90 -15.95
CA SER A 464 -2.13 -23.98 -15.33
C SER A 464 -1.71 -23.67 -13.90
N MET A 465 -1.64 -22.39 -13.57
CA MET A 465 -1.30 -21.91 -12.23
C MET A 465 -2.25 -20.79 -11.86
N ARG A 466 -2.84 -20.87 -10.67
CA ARG A 466 -3.56 -19.75 -10.08
C ARG A 466 -2.64 -19.05 -9.09
N SER A 467 -2.32 -17.79 -9.35
CA SER A 467 -1.40 -17.02 -8.50
C SER A 467 -1.78 -15.55 -8.46
N PHE A 468 -1.24 -14.84 -7.47
CA PHE A 468 -1.45 -13.41 -7.37
C PHE A 468 -0.79 -12.68 -8.54
N ASN A 469 -1.56 -11.83 -9.22
CA ASN A 469 -1.06 -10.97 -10.28
C ASN A 469 -1.02 -9.52 -9.77
N ALA A 470 0.18 -8.96 -9.58
CA ALA A 470 0.35 -7.63 -8.99
C ALA A 470 -0.27 -6.51 -9.83
N GLN A 471 -0.33 -6.68 -11.15
CA GLN A 471 -0.91 -5.70 -12.05
C GLN A 471 -2.44 -5.66 -11.97
N MET A 472 -3.08 -6.82 -11.75
CA MET A 472 -4.52 -6.95 -11.59
C MET A 472 -4.99 -6.82 -10.14
N GLY A 473 -4.08 -6.98 -9.17
CA GLY A 473 -4.37 -6.90 -7.74
C GLY A 473 -5.25 -8.05 -7.24
N ALA A 474 -5.23 -9.20 -7.91
CA ALA A 474 -6.05 -10.36 -7.59
C ALA A 474 -5.36 -11.68 -7.99
N ASN A 475 -5.81 -12.79 -7.41
CA ASN A 475 -5.44 -14.13 -7.86
C ASN A 475 -6.10 -14.43 -9.21
N VAL A 476 -5.30 -14.77 -10.21
CA VAL A 476 -5.75 -15.10 -11.56
C VAL A 476 -5.19 -16.44 -12.00
N THR A 477 -5.93 -17.13 -12.85
CA THR A 477 -5.52 -18.38 -13.49
C THR A 477 -4.75 -18.05 -14.76
N THR A 478 -3.48 -18.41 -14.80
CA THR A 478 -2.61 -18.32 -15.96
C THR A 478 -2.42 -19.70 -16.56
N GLU A 479 -2.79 -19.85 -17.82
CA GLU A 479 -2.59 -21.07 -18.59
C GLU A 479 -1.54 -20.82 -19.67
N SER A 480 -0.64 -21.77 -19.89
CA SER A 480 0.31 -21.75 -21.00
C SER A 480 0.25 -23.07 -21.75
N ASP A 481 -0.07 -23.04 -23.04
CA ASP A 481 0.01 -24.20 -23.94
C ASP A 481 1.40 -24.24 -24.58
N TYR A 482 1.93 -25.44 -24.77
CA TYR A 482 3.27 -25.69 -25.30
C TYR A 482 3.20 -26.61 -26.51
N SER A 483 3.95 -26.28 -27.56
CA SER A 483 4.10 -27.15 -28.73
C SER A 483 5.45 -26.90 -29.42
N ASP A 484 5.74 -27.73 -30.44
CA ASP A 484 7.00 -27.69 -31.21
C ASP A 484 8.25 -27.82 -30.32
N TRP A 485 8.31 -28.89 -29.53
CA TRP A 485 9.47 -29.15 -28.67
C TRP A 485 10.70 -29.52 -29.50
N GLN A 486 11.81 -28.81 -29.31
CA GLN A 486 13.08 -29.07 -30.00
C GLN A 486 14.23 -29.17 -29.00
N GLU A 487 15.18 -30.06 -29.30
CA GLU A 487 16.40 -30.27 -28.51
C GLU A 487 17.55 -29.40 -29.05
N ALA A 488 18.25 -28.69 -28.17
CA ALA A 488 19.59 -28.18 -28.40
C ALA A 488 20.40 -28.22 -27.10
N ASP A 489 21.70 -28.50 -27.21
CA ASP A 489 22.65 -28.50 -26.08
C ASP A 489 22.20 -29.33 -24.84
N GLY A 490 21.48 -30.43 -25.08
CA GLY A 490 21.06 -31.37 -24.04
C GLY A 490 19.80 -30.98 -23.26
N VAL A 491 19.07 -29.96 -23.71
CA VAL A 491 17.77 -29.54 -23.15
C VAL A 491 16.74 -29.42 -24.27
N LEU A 492 15.48 -29.78 -23.98
CA LEU A 492 14.34 -29.51 -24.86
C LEU A 492 13.66 -28.21 -24.44
N GLN A 493 13.27 -27.41 -25.42
CA GLN A 493 12.43 -26.22 -25.23
C GLN A 493 11.22 -26.26 -26.18
N ALA A 494 10.08 -25.73 -25.72
CA ALA A 494 8.89 -25.57 -26.56
C ALA A 494 9.04 -24.34 -27.47
N TYR A 495 9.05 -24.53 -28.79
CA TYR A 495 9.24 -23.43 -29.74
C TYR A 495 7.97 -22.64 -30.02
N ALA A 496 6.80 -23.13 -29.59
CA ALA A 496 5.57 -22.37 -29.60
C ALA A 496 4.91 -22.42 -28.22
N ARG A 497 4.56 -21.23 -27.69
CA ARG A 497 3.84 -21.08 -26.43
C ARG A 497 2.71 -20.06 -26.58
N GLU A 498 1.51 -20.41 -26.14
CA GLU A 498 0.39 -19.48 -26.04
C GLU A 498 -0.01 -19.32 -24.57
N THR A 499 -0.16 -18.08 -24.10
CA THR A 499 -0.50 -17.80 -22.70
C THR A 499 -1.86 -17.10 -22.61
N ARG A 500 -2.72 -17.61 -21.73
CA ARG A 500 -4.02 -17.05 -21.39
C ARG A 500 -4.08 -16.68 -19.91
N VAL A 501 -4.77 -15.59 -19.60
CA VAL A 501 -5.10 -15.19 -18.22
C VAL A 501 -6.61 -15.09 -18.10
N GLU A 502 -7.20 -15.83 -17.17
CA GLU A 502 -8.66 -15.97 -17.01
C GLU A 502 -9.34 -16.35 -18.35
N GLY A 503 -8.72 -17.27 -19.10
CA GLY A 503 -9.17 -17.71 -20.41
C GLY A 503 -8.97 -16.71 -21.56
N ASN A 504 -8.49 -15.49 -21.29
CA ASN A 504 -8.28 -14.47 -22.32
C ASN A 504 -6.84 -14.53 -22.86
N PRO A 505 -6.62 -14.56 -24.18
CA PRO A 505 -5.29 -14.55 -24.78
C PRO A 505 -4.48 -13.32 -24.34
N GLN A 506 -3.28 -13.54 -23.83
CA GLN A 506 -2.35 -12.48 -23.41
C GLN A 506 -1.16 -12.36 -24.36
N SER A 507 -0.56 -13.50 -24.70
CA SER A 507 0.62 -13.52 -25.56
C SER A 507 0.76 -14.83 -26.33
N SER A 508 1.49 -14.76 -27.44
CA SER A 508 1.97 -15.92 -28.18
C SER A 508 3.47 -15.74 -28.42
N THR A 509 4.27 -16.75 -28.10
CA THR A 509 5.72 -16.75 -28.23
C THR A 509 6.15 -17.82 -29.22
N VAL A 510 6.96 -17.43 -30.21
CA VAL A 510 7.63 -18.34 -31.14
C VAL A 510 9.13 -18.26 -30.91
N MET A 511 9.72 -19.35 -30.42
CA MET A 511 11.16 -19.46 -30.23
C MET A 511 11.87 -19.67 -31.57
N GLN A 512 13.01 -19.00 -31.71
CA GLN A 512 13.87 -19.07 -32.89
C GLN A 512 15.07 -19.96 -32.64
N SER A 513 15.63 -19.90 -31.42
CA SER A 513 16.78 -20.71 -31.00
C SER A 513 16.89 -20.73 -29.48
N HIS A 514 17.48 -21.80 -28.95
CA HIS A 514 18.04 -21.83 -27.60
C HIS A 514 19.44 -22.44 -27.62
N SER A 515 20.25 -22.11 -26.61
CA SER A 515 21.58 -22.68 -26.41
C SER A 515 21.96 -22.65 -24.93
N VAL A 516 22.89 -23.53 -24.56
CA VAL A 516 23.53 -23.53 -23.23
C VAL A 516 24.94 -22.95 -23.39
N GLU A 517 25.21 -21.81 -22.75
CA GLU A 517 26.46 -21.03 -22.85
C GLU A 517 27.36 -21.15 -21.61
#